data_AF-A0A969HJS5-F1
#
_entry.id   AF-A0A969HJS5-F1
#
_cell.length_a   1.000
_cell.length_b   1.000
_cell.length_c   1.000
_cell.angle_alpha   90.00
_cell.angle_beta   90.00
_cell.angle_gamma   90.00
#
_symmetry.space_group_name_H-M   'P 1'
#
loop_
_entity.id
_entity.type
_entity.pdbx_description
1 polymer ?
#
loop_
_entity_poly.entity_id
_entity_poly.type
_entity_poly.pdbx_seq_one_letter_code
_entity_poly.pdbx_strand_id
1 'polypeptide(L)'
;MITNTLRLDAPPPALSGEIDWAQLVHHADGHSLTPLLYATWREAGQLERIPAAVRERMAQAYADNARRNENIRRELLELDRLLSEAGVPHLLLKGWSLIETLYPDPAQRVLYDHDFLVPAEQAETGHRGAASRRFPASARQG
;
A
#
# COMPACT_ATOMS: atom_id res chain seq x y z
N MET A 1 23.15 7.16 -7.81
CA MET A 1 22.64 7.98 -6.69
C MET A 1 21.33 7.38 -6.21
N ILE A 2 21.27 6.90 -4.96
CA ILE A 2 20.09 6.25 -4.34
C ILE A 2 18.88 7.20 -4.19
N THR A 3 19.09 8.51 -4.33
CA THR A 3 18.07 9.54 -4.17
C THR A 3 17.01 9.58 -5.29
N ASN A 4 17.18 8.81 -6.37
CA ASN A 4 16.29 8.84 -7.54
C ASN A 4 15.50 7.54 -7.75
N THR A 5 15.50 6.62 -6.78
CA THR A 5 15.10 5.21 -6.97
C THR A 5 13.58 4.99 -6.91
N LEU A 6 12.77 6.00 -6.56
CA LEU A 6 11.31 5.89 -6.41
C LEU A 6 10.58 7.11 -6.99
N ARG A 7 10.87 7.44 -8.25
CA ARG A 7 10.10 8.44 -8.99
C ARG A 7 8.83 7.81 -9.56
N LEU A 8 7.68 8.12 -8.97
CA LEU A 8 6.37 7.75 -9.51
C LEU A 8 5.98 8.59 -10.74
N ASP A 9 6.71 9.68 -11.00
CA ASP A 9 6.57 10.56 -12.16
C ASP A 9 7.46 10.14 -13.35
N ALA A 10 8.28 9.11 -13.19
CA ALA A 10 9.09 8.58 -14.29
C ALA A 10 8.22 7.72 -15.23
N PRO A 11 8.45 7.79 -16.55
CA PRO A 11 7.72 6.94 -17.48
C PRO A 11 7.98 5.46 -17.19
N PRO A 12 6.97 4.59 -17.38
CA PRO A 12 7.12 3.15 -17.24
C PRO A 12 8.34 2.65 -18.01
N PRO A 13 9.21 1.80 -17.43
CA PRO A 13 10.26 1.17 -18.20
C PRO A 13 9.61 0.33 -19.31
N ALA A 14 10.08 0.51 -20.54
CA ALA A 14 9.62 -0.32 -21.65
C ALA A 14 10.04 -1.77 -21.40
N LEU A 15 9.10 -2.71 -21.53
CA LEU A 15 9.45 -4.13 -21.55
C LEU A 15 10.39 -4.38 -22.74
N SER A 16 11.58 -4.92 -22.51
CA SER A 16 12.58 -5.19 -23.56
C SER A 16 13.43 -6.39 -23.17
N GLY A 17 13.87 -7.16 -24.17
CA GLY A 17 14.66 -8.37 -23.95
C GLY A 17 13.83 -9.57 -23.50
N GLU A 18 14.52 -10.67 -23.20
CA GLU A 18 13.91 -11.84 -22.57
C GLU A 18 13.72 -11.56 -21.08
N ILE A 19 12.48 -11.68 -20.60
CA ILE A 19 12.10 -11.43 -19.21
C ILE A 19 11.75 -12.77 -18.56
N ASP A 20 12.44 -13.09 -17.47
CA ASP A 20 11.99 -14.15 -16.56
C ASP A 20 10.83 -13.62 -15.71
N TRP A 21 9.61 -13.87 -16.20
CA TRP A 21 8.39 -13.41 -15.54
C TRP A 21 8.18 -14.04 -14.16
N ALA A 22 8.63 -15.28 -13.95
CA ALA A 22 8.47 -15.94 -12.65
C ALA A 22 9.36 -15.25 -11.61
N GLN A 23 10.61 -14.98 -11.95
CA GLN A 23 11.55 -14.25 -11.10
C GLN A 23 11.08 -12.81 -10.85
N LEU A 24 10.62 -12.11 -11.89
CA LEU A 24 10.12 -10.74 -11.76
C LEU A 24 8.95 -10.67 -10.78
N VAL A 25 7.96 -11.55 -10.95
CA VAL A 25 6.78 -11.59 -10.07
C VAL A 25 7.19 -11.94 -8.64
N HIS A 26 8.06 -12.92 -8.46
CA HIS A 26 8.57 -13.28 -7.13
C HIS A 26 9.18 -12.08 -6.39
N HIS A 27 10.02 -11.30 -7.07
CA HIS A 27 10.59 -10.08 -6.49
C HIS A 27 9.54 -8.99 -6.29
N ALA A 28 8.63 -8.80 -7.24
CA ALA A 28 7.56 -7.81 -7.13
C ALA A 28 6.66 -8.09 -5.92
N ASP A 29 6.32 -9.34 -5.64
CA ASP A 29 5.54 -9.72 -4.47
C ASP A 29 6.32 -9.49 -3.17
N GLY A 30 7.57 -9.97 -3.12
CA GLY A 30 8.45 -9.79 -1.96
C GLY A 30 8.69 -8.33 -1.60
N HIS A 31 8.63 -7.43 -2.58
CA HIS A 31 8.75 -5.98 -2.39
C HIS A 31 7.41 -5.23 -2.42
N SER A 32 6.28 -5.94 -2.50
CA SER A 32 4.93 -5.35 -2.56
C SER A 32 4.72 -4.35 -3.70
N LEU A 33 5.36 -4.61 -4.85
CA LEU A 33 5.31 -3.80 -6.06
C LEU A 33 4.33 -4.34 -7.11
N THR A 34 3.77 -5.53 -6.93
CA THR A 34 2.89 -6.17 -7.93
C THR A 34 1.70 -5.30 -8.35
N PRO A 35 0.93 -4.68 -7.43
CA PRO A 35 -0.15 -3.76 -7.82
C PRO A 35 0.35 -2.51 -8.55
N LEU A 36 1.49 -1.94 -8.12
CA LEU A 36 2.10 -0.78 -8.75
C LEU A 36 2.51 -1.09 -10.20
N LEU A 37 3.24 -2.19 -10.40
CA LEU A 37 3.70 -2.60 -11.74
C LEU A 37 2.52 -2.88 -12.67
N TYR A 38 1.45 -3.51 -12.16
CA TYR A 38 0.23 -3.72 -12.94
C TYR A 38 -0.35 -2.40 -13.44
N ALA A 39 -0.55 -1.43 -12.54
CA ALA A 39 -1.09 -0.12 -12.90
C ALA A 39 -0.18 0.62 -13.88
N THR A 40 1.12 0.63 -13.62
CA THR A 40 2.14 1.26 -14.45
C THR A 40 2.13 0.71 -15.88
N TRP A 41 2.10 -0.62 -16.07
CA TRP A 41 2.05 -1.21 -17.42
C TRP A 41 0.68 -1.14 -18.08
N ARG A 42 -0.40 -1.09 -17.29
CA ARG A 42 -1.76 -0.80 -17.79
C ARG A 42 -1.82 0.60 -18.40
N GLU A 43 -1.36 1.60 -17.67
CA GLU A 43 -1.30 3.00 -18.11
C GLU A 43 -0.38 3.18 -19.32
N ALA A 44 0.71 2.40 -19.39
CA ALA A 44 1.60 2.36 -20.54
C ALA A 44 1.04 1.63 -21.78
N GLY A 45 -0.12 0.97 -21.68
CA GLY A 45 -0.65 0.12 -22.76
C GLY A 45 0.21 -1.11 -23.07
N GLN A 46 0.95 -1.64 -22.10
CA GLN A 46 1.92 -2.73 -22.30
C GLN A 46 1.45 -4.10 -21.82
N LEU A 47 0.24 -4.21 -21.24
CA LEU A 47 -0.26 -5.47 -20.66
C LEU A 47 -0.33 -6.64 -21.66
N GLU A 48 -0.56 -6.38 -22.94
CA GLU A 48 -0.59 -7.42 -23.98
C GLU A 48 0.77 -8.05 -24.25
N ARG A 49 1.86 -7.39 -23.83
CA ARG A 49 3.23 -7.90 -23.94
C ARG A 49 3.60 -8.81 -22.76
N ILE A 50 2.73 -8.91 -21.76
CA ILE A 50 2.89 -9.73 -20.56
C ILE A 50 2.16 -11.06 -20.79
N PRO A 51 2.74 -12.23 -20.43
CA PRO A 51 2.04 -13.50 -20.48
C PRO A 51 0.69 -13.45 -19.75
N ALA A 52 -0.34 -14.04 -20.34
CA ALA A 52 -1.72 -13.92 -19.86
C ALA A 52 -1.88 -14.30 -18.38
N ALA A 53 -1.31 -15.43 -17.95
CA ALA A 53 -1.37 -15.88 -16.57
C ALA A 53 -0.71 -14.89 -15.59
N VAL A 54 0.39 -14.24 -15.99
CA VAL A 54 1.08 -13.24 -15.18
C VAL A 54 0.23 -11.98 -15.07
N ARG A 55 -0.31 -11.50 -16.20
CA ARG A 55 -1.22 -10.35 -16.24
C ARG A 55 -2.45 -10.57 -15.36
N GLU A 56 -3.08 -11.74 -15.43
CA GLU A 56 -4.25 -12.09 -14.61
C GLU A 56 -3.91 -12.10 -13.12
N ARG A 57 -2.79 -12.72 -12.73
CA ARG A 57 -2.31 -12.70 -11.34
C ARG A 57 -2.08 -11.27 -10.84
N MET A 58 -1.42 -10.44 -11.64
CA MET A 58 -1.15 -9.04 -11.30
C MET A 58 -2.44 -8.22 -11.16
N ALA A 59 -3.41 -8.43 -12.05
CA ALA A 59 -4.73 -7.80 -11.95
C ALA A 59 -5.48 -8.23 -10.69
N GLN A 60 -5.41 -9.51 -10.33
CA GLN A 60 -5.99 -10.03 -9.10
C GLN A 60 -5.34 -9.40 -7.86
N ALA A 61 -4.01 -9.33 -7.81
CA ALA A 61 -3.28 -8.69 -6.73
C ALA A 61 -3.65 -7.20 -6.56
N TYR A 62 -3.86 -6.48 -7.68
CA TYR A 62 -4.34 -5.11 -7.64
C TYR A 62 -5.75 -5.00 -7.06
N ALA A 63 -6.69 -5.82 -7.52
CA ALA A 63 -8.07 -5.82 -7.03
C ALA A 63 -8.15 -6.19 -5.54
N ASP A 64 -7.36 -7.18 -5.11
CA ASP A 64 -7.28 -7.58 -3.70
C ASP A 64 -6.69 -6.48 -2.83
N ASN A 65 -5.65 -5.80 -3.32
CA ASN A 65 -5.08 -4.68 -2.60
C ASN A 65 -6.04 -3.47 -2.53
N ALA A 66 -6.81 -3.20 -3.59
CA ALA A 66 -7.84 -2.16 -3.55
C ALA A 66 -8.86 -2.41 -2.44
N ARG A 67 -9.38 -3.64 -2.34
CA ARG A 67 -10.31 -4.06 -1.29
C ARG A 67 -9.67 -4.00 0.11
N ARG A 68 -8.40 -4.41 0.23
CA ARG A 68 -7.65 -4.30 1.48
C ARG A 68 -7.50 -2.85 1.91
N ASN A 69 -7.11 -1.98 0.99
CA ASN A 69 -6.89 -0.57 1.29
C ASN A 69 -8.18 0.12 1.73
N GLU A 70 -9.33 -0.25 1.17
CA GLU A 70 -10.62 0.24 1.65
C GLU A 70 -10.91 -0.21 3.11
N ASN A 71 -10.53 -1.43 3.50
CA ASN A 71 -10.62 -1.85 4.90
C ASN A 71 -9.66 -1.06 5.81
N ILE A 72 -8.41 -0.88 5.36
CA ILE A 72 -7.36 -0.12 6.08
C ILE A 72 -7.79 1.34 6.26
N ARG A 73 -8.43 1.94 5.26
CA ARG A 73 -8.97 3.30 5.37
C ARG A 73 -10.02 3.42 6.45
N ARG A 74 -10.95 2.45 6.52
CA ARG A 74 -11.98 2.44 7.56
C ARG A 74 -11.39 2.22 8.95
N GLU A 75 -10.40 1.34 9.06
CA GLU A 75 -9.64 1.15 10.30
C GLU A 75 -8.94 2.44 10.75
N LEU A 76 -8.27 3.13 9.82
CA LEU A 76 -7.62 4.42 10.09
C LEU A 76 -8.60 5.45 10.65
N LEU A 77 -9.76 5.63 10.01
CA LEU A 77 -10.76 6.61 10.42
C LEU A 77 -11.36 6.26 11.79
N GLU A 78 -11.50 4.97 12.09
CA GLU A 78 -11.95 4.53 13.42
C GLU A 78 -10.87 4.77 14.49
N LEU A 79 -9.59 4.53 14.18
CA LEU A 79 -8.48 4.84 15.09
C LEU A 79 -8.39 6.34 15.37
N ASP A 80 -8.52 7.18 14.35
CA ASP A 80 -8.57 8.64 14.46
C ASP A 80 -9.71 9.09 15.41
N ARG A 81 -10.91 8.51 15.24
CA ARG A 81 -12.05 8.76 16.12
C ARG A 81 -11.77 8.33 17.56
N LEU A 82 -11.26 7.12 17.78
CA LEU A 82 -10.99 6.58 19.12
C LEU A 82 -9.93 7.38 19.87
N LEU A 83 -8.86 7.80 19.20
CA LEU A 83 -7.82 8.63 19.79
C LEU A 83 -8.35 10.04 20.10
N SER A 84 -9.17 10.61 19.22
CA SER A 84 -9.84 11.90 19.44
C SER A 84 -10.78 11.87 20.65
N GLU A 85 -11.61 10.83 20.78
CA GLU A 85 -12.52 10.66 21.92
C GLU A 85 -11.80 10.42 23.24
N ALA A 86 -10.63 9.79 23.20
CA ALA A 86 -9.74 9.65 24.35
C ALA A 86 -9.00 10.94 24.72
N GLY A 87 -9.20 12.03 23.96
CA GLY A 87 -8.53 13.31 24.17
C GLY A 87 -7.03 13.28 23.84
N VAL A 88 -6.59 12.33 23.01
CA VAL A 88 -5.17 12.13 22.65
C VAL A 88 -4.86 12.86 21.35
N PRO A 89 -4.05 13.94 21.38
CA PRO A 89 -3.53 14.56 20.16
C PRO A 89 -2.68 13.54 19.39
N HIS A 90 -2.90 13.42 18.10
CA HIS A 90 -2.20 12.44 17.27
C HIS A 90 -1.98 12.95 15.85
N LEU A 91 -0.97 12.38 15.18
CA LEU A 91 -0.62 12.67 13.79
C LEU A 91 -0.29 11.36 13.07
N LEU A 92 -0.89 11.15 11.89
CA LEU A 92 -0.51 10.03 11.01
C LEU A 92 0.84 10.31 10.35
N LEU A 93 1.87 9.53 10.67
CA LEU A 93 3.25 9.78 10.24
C LEU A 93 3.53 9.37 8.79
N LYS A 94 2.97 8.24 8.36
CA LYS A 94 3.18 7.64 7.04
C LYS A 94 2.00 6.73 6.69
N GLY A 95 2.10 6.03 5.56
CA GLY A 95 1.06 5.12 5.10
C GLY A 95 0.00 5.86 4.32
N TRP A 96 -1.22 5.96 4.86
CA TRP A 96 -2.39 6.45 4.12
C TRP A 96 -2.23 7.91 3.63
N SER A 97 -1.63 8.78 4.43
CA SER A 97 -1.35 10.17 4.02
C SER A 97 -0.47 10.27 2.77
N LEU A 98 0.49 9.35 2.63
CA LEU A 98 1.35 9.27 1.44
C LEU A 98 0.61 8.67 0.24
N ILE A 99 -0.32 7.74 0.47
CA ILE A 99 -1.14 7.17 -0.60
C ILE A 99 -1.92 8.26 -1.31
N GLU A 100 -2.68 9.06 -0.55
CA GLU A 100 -3.56 10.08 -1.11
C GLU A 100 -2.80 11.20 -1.83
N THR A 101 -1.52 11.39 -1.48
CA THR A 101 -0.69 12.45 -2.06
C THR A 101 0.15 11.99 -3.26
N LEU A 102 0.66 10.75 -3.23
CA LEU A 102 1.70 10.29 -4.16
C LEU A 102 1.21 9.30 -5.22
N TYR A 103 0.06 8.64 -5.01
CA TYR A 103 -0.44 7.60 -5.91
C TYR A 103 -1.75 8.03 -6.57
N PRO A 104 -1.89 7.91 -7.90
CA PRO A 104 -3.15 8.20 -8.60
C PRO A 104 -4.32 7.33 -8.12
N ASP A 105 -4.04 6.09 -7.73
CA ASP A 105 -5.02 5.16 -7.16
C ASP A 105 -4.43 4.50 -5.90
N PRO A 106 -5.13 4.54 -4.75
CA PRO A 106 -4.73 3.82 -3.54
C PRO A 106 -4.36 2.36 -3.75
N ALA A 107 -5.01 1.66 -4.68
CA ALA A 107 -4.75 0.26 -4.97
C ALA A 107 -3.31 -0.03 -5.43
N GLN A 108 -2.56 0.99 -5.87
CA GLN A 108 -1.17 0.84 -6.32
C GLN A 108 -0.19 0.60 -5.17
N ARG A 109 -0.52 1.01 -3.94
CA ARG A 109 0.38 0.87 -2.79
C ARG A 109 -0.17 -0.13 -1.78
N VAL A 110 0.62 -1.14 -1.46
CA VAL A 110 0.31 -2.08 -0.38
C VAL A 110 0.64 -1.45 0.96
N LEU A 111 -0.28 -1.58 1.93
CA LEU A 111 -0.11 -1.16 3.32
C LEU A 111 -0.31 -2.33 4.27
N TYR A 112 0.33 -2.24 5.44
CA TYR A 112 0.30 -3.27 6.47
C TYR A 112 -0.05 -2.73 7.86
N ASP A 113 0.28 -1.48 8.14
CA ASP A 113 0.16 -0.87 9.46
C ASP A 113 -0.20 0.63 9.39
N HIS A 114 -0.54 1.15 10.56
CA HIS A 114 -0.74 2.57 10.81
C HIS A 114 0.27 3.05 11.86
N ASP A 115 1.00 4.11 11.54
CA ASP A 115 1.93 4.74 12.47
C ASP A 115 1.40 6.11 12.89
N PHE A 116 0.99 6.20 14.15
CA PHE A 116 0.58 7.44 14.77
C PHE A 116 1.68 7.97 15.68
N LEU A 117 1.98 9.25 15.55
CA LEU A 117 2.76 10.01 16.54
C LEU A 117 1.81 10.64 17.54
N VAL A 118 2.13 10.49 18.82
CA VAL A 118 1.40 11.09 19.95
C VAL A 118 2.41 11.72 20.91
N PRO A 119 2.01 12.68 21.76
CA PRO A 119 2.85 13.16 22.84
C PRO A 119 3.31 12.01 23.75
N ALA A 120 4.56 12.03 24.18
CA ALA A 120 5.18 10.92 24.90
C ALA A 120 4.44 10.59 26.20
N GLU A 121 3.98 11.62 26.91
CA GLU A 121 3.20 11.52 28.14
C GLU A 121 1.80 10.90 27.93
N GLN A 122 1.31 10.87 26.70
CA GLN A 122 0.01 10.29 26.33
C GLN A 122 0.13 8.94 25.61
N ALA A 123 1.36 8.44 25.40
CA ALA A 123 1.59 7.20 24.64
C ALA A 123 0.80 6.01 25.18
N GLU A 124 0.75 5.85 26.50
CA GLU A 124 0.02 4.76 27.14
C GLU A 124 -1.50 4.90 26.99
N THR A 125 -2.02 6.13 27.13
CA THR A 125 -3.45 6.43 26.92
C THR A 125 -3.84 6.22 25.46
N GLY A 126 -3.01 6.67 24.52
CA GLY A 126 -3.20 6.43 23.09
C GLY A 126 -3.18 4.94 22.75
N HIS A 127 -2.23 4.18 23.30
CA HIS A 127 -2.18 2.73 23.11
C HIS A 127 -3.45 2.04 23.62
N ARG A 128 -3.93 2.39 24.83
CA ARG A 128 -5.18 1.82 25.37
C ARG A 128 -6.40 2.23 24.54
N GLY A 129 -6.46 3.47 24.08
CA GLY A 129 -7.52 3.97 23.19
C GLY A 129 -7.62 3.15 21.90
N ALA A 130 -6.48 2.95 21.23
CA ALA A 130 -6.39 2.13 20.02
C ALA A 130 -6.67 0.64 20.29
N ALA A 131 -6.18 0.10 21.41
CA ALA A 131 -6.34 -1.32 21.78
C ALA A 131 -7.72 -1.65 22.37
N SER A 132 -8.57 -0.64 22.63
CA SER A 132 -9.94 -0.83 23.13
C SER A 132 -10.84 -1.61 22.16
N ARG A 133 -10.43 -1.71 20.90
CA ARG A 133 -11.06 -2.50 19.85
C ARG A 133 -10.06 -3.47 19.23
N ARG A 134 -10.59 -4.60 18.80
CA ARG A 134 -9.85 -5.56 17.99
C ARG A 134 -10.14 -5.30 16.52
N PHE A 135 -9.13 -4.85 15.80
CA PHE A 135 -9.20 -4.77 14.34
C PHE A 135 -8.93 -6.16 13.73
N PRO A 136 -9.67 -6.54 12.68
CA PRO A 136 -9.36 -7.76 11.96
C PRO A 136 -7.94 -7.65 11.40
N ALA A 137 -7.11 -8.68 11.58
CA ALA A 137 -5.78 -8.68 11.00
C ALA A 137 -5.90 -8.45 9.48
N SER A 138 -5.22 -7.43 8.96
CA SER A 138 -5.04 -7.24 7.53
C SER A 138 -4.19 -8.42 7.02
N ALA A 139 -4.86 -9.52 6.66
CA ALA A 139 -4.23 -10.82 6.40
C ALA A 139 -3.01 -10.66 5.49
N ARG A 140 -1.80 -10.99 5.93
CA ARG A 140 -0.65 -11.06 5.00
C ARG A 140 -0.94 -12.19 4.02
N GLN A 141 -1.20 -11.87 2.77
CA GLN A 141 -1.18 -12.86 1.69
C GLN A 141 -0.05 -12.40 0.76
N GLY A 142 0.98 -13.25 0.67
CA GLY A 142 2.08 -13.09 -0.28
C GLY A 142 1.65 -13.47 -1.69
#